data_AF-A0A136M5B9-F1
#
_entry.id   AF-A0A136M5B9-F1
#
_cell.length_a   1.000
_cell.length_b   1.000
_cell.length_c   1.000
_cell.angle_alpha   90.00
_cell.angle_beta   90.00
_cell.angle_gamma   90.00
#
_symmetry.space_group_name_H-M   'P 1'
#
loop_
_entity.id
_entity.type
_entity.pdbx_description
1 polymer ?
#
loop_
_entity_poly.entity_id
_entity_poly.type
_entity_poly.pdbx_seq_one_letter_code
_entity_poly.pdbx_strand_id
1 'polypeptide(L)'
;MIFVSAAGNGAVSSVVINGKQYSNFKDGQIHLRYDELPDEASVTVCLGGAAASAGKTNRRERLPLSFDLSSLPECATRVSHLQYFQLALNKANLQTSYEAAHAKKALDVAEAIFLRKEFLKSGSLKALPEPAASAADRIYLDSFNRLYDGLEKVLSEPARKDPSKKQLAQYWQATQKVRQK
;
A
#
# COMPACT_ATOMS: atom_id res chain seq x y z
N MET A 1 11.92 0.26 3.25
CA MET A 1 11.29 -0.86 4.01
C MET A 1 11.79 -2.18 3.44
N ILE A 2 12.28 -3.09 4.28
CA ILE A 2 12.85 -4.37 3.86
C ILE A 2 11.94 -5.51 4.33
N PHE A 3 11.61 -6.42 3.42
CA PHE A 3 10.86 -7.63 3.71
C PHE A 3 11.77 -8.83 3.48
N VAL A 4 11.85 -9.73 4.46
CA VAL A 4 12.73 -10.90 4.39
C VAL A 4 11.90 -12.17 4.45
N SER A 5 12.20 -13.12 3.57
CA SER A 5 11.61 -14.46 3.57
C SER A 5 12.71 -15.51 3.34
N ALA A 6 12.49 -16.72 3.84
CA ALA A 6 13.39 -17.85 3.62
C ALA A 6 12.62 -19.01 2.96
N ALA A 7 13.26 -19.71 2.03
CA ALA A 7 12.71 -20.86 1.31
C ALA A 7 13.68 -22.04 1.38
N GLY A 8 13.18 -23.21 1.78
CA GLY A 8 14.00 -24.41 1.98
C GLY A 8 14.63 -24.49 3.37
N ASN A 9 15.53 -25.46 3.54
CA ASN A 9 16.26 -25.71 4.78
C ASN A 9 17.75 -25.96 4.48
N GLY A 10 18.64 -25.60 5.40
CA GLY A 10 20.09 -25.79 5.26
C GLY A 10 20.87 -24.49 5.07
N ALA A 11 22.08 -24.57 4.51
CA ALA A 11 22.92 -23.40 4.27
C ALA A 11 22.34 -22.48 3.18
N VAL A 12 22.66 -21.18 3.25
CA VAL A 12 22.28 -20.20 2.23
C VAL A 12 22.90 -20.59 0.89
N SER A 13 22.04 -20.95 -0.08
CA SER A 13 22.44 -21.33 -1.42
C SER A 13 22.28 -20.19 -2.43
N SER A 14 21.31 -19.29 -2.22
CA SER A 14 21.15 -18.10 -3.07
C SER A 14 20.32 -17.02 -2.37
N VAL A 15 20.51 -15.78 -2.80
CA VAL A 15 19.70 -14.63 -2.37
C VAL A 15 19.11 -13.97 -3.61
N VAL A 16 17.84 -13.57 -3.52
CA VAL A 16 17.14 -12.85 -4.58
C VAL A 16 16.57 -11.57 -3.98
N ILE A 17 16.82 -10.42 -4.63
CA ILE A 17 16.25 -9.12 -4.25
C ILE A 17 15.35 -8.64 -5.38
N ASN A 18 14.07 -8.43 -5.09
CA ASN A 18 13.07 -7.98 -6.07
C ASN A 18 13.07 -8.83 -7.37
N GLY A 19 13.24 -10.15 -7.22
CA GLY A 19 13.28 -11.10 -8.33
C GLY A 19 14.63 -11.18 -9.07
N LYS A 20 15.63 -10.37 -8.72
CA LYS A 20 16.97 -10.42 -9.31
C LYS A 20 17.94 -11.16 -8.39
N GLN A 21 18.79 -12.00 -8.98
CA GLN A 21 19.83 -12.71 -8.25
C GLN A 21 20.77 -11.71 -7.55
N TYR A 22 21.06 -11.96 -6.29
CA TYR A 22 21.95 -11.16 -5.47
C TYR A 22 23.14 -12.00 -5.03
N SER A 23 24.34 -11.51 -5.28
CA SER A 23 25.59 -12.25 -5.07
C SER A 23 26.40 -11.78 -3.85
N ASN A 24 26.05 -10.64 -3.24
CA ASN A 24 26.80 -10.10 -2.11
C ASN A 24 26.34 -10.71 -0.78
N PHE A 25 26.60 -12.01 -0.62
CA PHE A 25 26.40 -12.75 0.61
C PHE A 25 27.55 -13.73 0.81
N LYS A 26 28.00 -13.89 2.05
CA LYS A 26 29.09 -14.80 2.42
C LYS A 26 28.92 -15.27 3.86
N ASP A 27 29.23 -16.54 4.11
CA ASP A 27 29.26 -17.13 5.46
C ASP A 27 27.95 -16.96 6.26
N GLY A 28 26.81 -17.05 5.57
CA GLY A 28 25.48 -16.85 6.17
C GLY A 28 25.12 -15.38 6.47
N GLN A 29 25.98 -14.44 6.11
CA GLN A 29 25.72 -13.00 6.17
C GLN A 29 25.33 -12.47 4.79
N ILE A 30 24.28 -11.66 4.75
CA ILE A 30 23.78 -11.01 3.53
C ILE A 30 24.02 -9.51 3.70
N HIS A 31 24.90 -8.94 2.89
CA HIS A 31 25.30 -7.54 3.02
C HIS A 31 24.45 -6.66 2.13
N LEU A 32 23.37 -6.11 2.70
CA LEU A 32 22.47 -5.22 2.01
C LEU A 32 22.99 -3.77 2.05
N ARG A 33 23.50 -3.30 0.92
CA ARG A 33 24.02 -1.93 0.76
C ARG A 33 22.87 -0.93 0.66
N TYR A 34 22.73 -0.07 1.67
CA TYR A 34 21.62 0.88 1.78
C TYR A 34 21.52 1.82 0.57
N ASP A 35 22.65 2.20 -0.02
CA ASP A 35 22.80 3.02 -1.23
C ASP A 35 22.38 2.30 -2.53
N GLU A 36 22.37 0.97 -2.51
CA GLU A 36 22.05 0.14 -3.68
C GLU A 36 20.66 -0.50 -3.60
N LEU A 37 20.01 -0.39 -2.45
CA LEU A 37 18.66 -0.88 -2.23
C LEU A 37 17.63 0.18 -2.63
N PRO A 38 16.60 -0.18 -3.39
CA PRO A 38 15.44 0.67 -3.55
C PRO A 38 14.77 0.93 -2.20
N ASP A 39 13.98 2.02 -2.13
CA ASP A 39 13.21 2.41 -0.94
C ASP A 39 12.35 1.26 -0.38
N GLU A 40 11.97 0.29 -1.22
CA GLU A 40 11.38 -0.98 -0.83
C GLU A 40 12.12 -2.18 -1.45
N ALA A 41 12.59 -3.11 -0.59
CA ALA A 41 13.28 -4.32 -1.02
C ALA A 41 12.60 -5.57 -0.46
N SER A 42 12.28 -6.53 -1.33
CA SER A 42 11.89 -7.89 -0.97
C SER A 42 13.07 -8.82 -1.17
N VAL A 43 13.55 -9.38 -0.06
CA VAL A 43 14.71 -10.28 0.01
C VAL A 43 14.22 -11.70 0.25
N THR A 44 14.52 -12.59 -0.68
CA THR A 44 14.25 -14.03 -0.56
C THR A 44 15.57 -14.77 -0.39
N VAL A 45 15.72 -15.46 0.73
CA VAL A 45 16.90 -16.29 1.04
C VAL A 45 16.55 -17.74 0.76
N CYS A 46 17.23 -18.34 -0.21
CA CYS A 46 17.07 -19.75 -0.53
C CYS A 46 18.09 -20.58 0.23
N LEU A 47 17.63 -21.66 0.85
CA LEU A 47 18.41 -22.57 1.67
C LEU A 47 18.45 -23.96 1.03
N GLY A 48 19.61 -24.62 1.08
CA GLY A 48 19.77 -26.02 0.69
C GLY A 48 19.46 -26.34 -0.77
N GLY A 49 19.68 -25.39 -1.68
CA GLY A 49 19.43 -25.58 -3.12
C GLY A 49 17.95 -25.46 -3.49
N ALA A 50 17.09 -25.00 -2.57
CA ALA A 50 15.72 -24.63 -2.90
C ALA A 50 15.74 -23.56 -4.00
N ALA A 51 14.99 -23.80 -5.08
CA ALA A 51 14.78 -22.77 -6.07
C ALA A 51 14.08 -21.59 -5.40
N ALA A 52 14.54 -20.38 -5.71
CA ALA A 52 13.66 -19.24 -5.59
C ALA A 52 12.47 -19.56 -6.48
N SER A 53 11.32 -19.89 -5.89
CA SER A 53 10.09 -19.62 -6.60
C SER A 53 10.22 -18.15 -6.95
N ALA A 54 10.20 -17.83 -8.24
CA ALA A 54 9.86 -16.51 -8.68
C ALA A 54 8.44 -16.29 -8.16
N GLY A 55 8.34 -16.01 -6.87
CA GLY A 55 7.23 -15.34 -6.28
C GLY A 55 7.24 -14.04 -7.04
N LYS A 56 6.49 -14.02 -8.16
CA LYS A 56 5.66 -12.88 -8.52
C LYS A 56 5.30 -12.32 -7.17
N THR A 57 5.88 -11.18 -6.83
CA THR A 57 5.74 -10.63 -5.50
C THR A 57 4.26 -10.75 -5.19
N ASN A 58 3.86 -11.58 -4.23
CA ASN A 58 2.45 -11.62 -3.87
C ASN A 58 2.10 -10.34 -3.08
N ARG A 59 2.97 -9.34 -3.08
CA ARG A 59 2.48 -7.99 -3.34
C ARG A 59 1.84 -8.02 -4.72
N ARG A 60 0.58 -8.48 -4.75
CA ARG A 60 -0.41 -7.96 -5.69
C ARG A 60 0.01 -6.53 -5.92
N GLU A 61 0.46 -6.20 -7.12
CA GLU A 61 0.27 -4.85 -7.59
C GLU A 61 -1.21 -4.61 -7.35
N ARG A 62 -1.57 -4.06 -6.18
CA ARG A 62 -2.91 -3.59 -5.90
C ARG A 62 -3.04 -2.32 -6.72
N LEU A 63 -3.09 -2.51 -8.04
CA LEU A 63 -3.94 -1.73 -8.91
C LEU A 63 -5.37 -1.94 -8.42
N PRO A 64 -6.21 -0.92 -8.61
CA PRO A 64 -7.00 -0.30 -7.55
C PRO A 64 -7.83 -1.34 -6.78
N LEU A 65 -7.96 -1.10 -5.47
CA LEU A 65 -8.89 -1.78 -4.56
C LEU A 65 -10.04 -2.44 -5.32
N SER A 66 -9.95 -3.75 -5.53
CA SER A 66 -10.90 -4.52 -6.33
C SER A 66 -12.11 -4.91 -5.50
N PHE A 67 -12.62 -3.98 -4.70
CA PHE A 67 -13.83 -4.18 -3.94
C PHE A 67 -14.91 -3.23 -4.44
N ASP A 68 -16.14 -3.71 -4.38
CA ASP A 68 -17.29 -2.96 -4.86
C ASP A 68 -17.52 -1.74 -3.96
N LEU A 69 -17.35 -0.53 -4.52
CA LEU A 69 -17.57 0.72 -3.80
C LEU A 69 -19.02 0.87 -3.31
N SER A 70 -19.98 0.15 -3.91
CA SER A 70 -21.37 0.11 -3.45
C SER A 70 -21.48 -0.47 -2.02
N SER A 71 -20.51 -1.28 -1.60
CA SER A 71 -20.44 -1.86 -0.26
C SER A 71 -19.91 -0.89 0.82
N LEU A 72 -19.27 0.21 0.39
CA LEU A 72 -18.71 1.26 1.25
C LEU A 72 -19.26 2.66 0.89
N PRO A 73 -20.58 2.87 0.93
CA PRO A 73 -21.17 4.16 0.56
C PRO A 73 -20.65 5.33 1.41
N GLU A 74 -20.23 5.05 2.65
CA GLU A 74 -19.77 6.05 3.62
C GLU A 74 -18.46 6.73 3.19
N CYS A 75 -17.63 6.05 2.40
CA CYS A 75 -16.35 6.55 1.93
C CYS A 75 -16.11 6.45 0.42
N ALA A 76 -17.08 5.93 -0.35
CA ALA A 76 -16.97 5.66 -1.79
C ALA A 76 -16.36 6.82 -2.58
N THR A 77 -16.86 8.04 -2.39
CA THR A 77 -16.38 9.25 -3.07
C THR A 77 -14.90 9.53 -2.79
N ARG A 78 -14.46 9.36 -1.54
CA ARG A 78 -13.08 9.60 -1.12
C ARG A 78 -12.16 8.48 -1.60
N VAL A 79 -12.63 7.24 -1.60
CA VAL A 79 -11.90 6.09 -2.14
C VAL A 79 -11.67 6.24 -3.64
N SER A 80 -12.71 6.55 -4.42
CA SER A 80 -12.59 6.82 -5.86
C SER A 80 -11.58 7.94 -6.12
N HIS A 81 -11.64 9.01 -5.35
CA HIS A 81 -10.70 10.12 -5.50
C HIS A 81 -9.24 9.66 -5.30
N LEU A 82 -8.97 8.92 -4.22
CA LEU A 82 -7.65 8.37 -3.94
C LEU A 82 -7.18 7.39 -5.04
N GLN A 83 -8.07 6.58 -5.61
CA GLN A 83 -7.76 5.69 -6.73
C GLN A 83 -7.34 6.46 -7.97
N TYR A 84 -8.10 7.49 -8.36
CA TYR A 84 -7.74 8.35 -9.49
C TYR A 84 -6.44 9.09 -9.25
N PHE A 85 -6.21 9.55 -8.01
CA PHE A 85 -4.96 10.18 -7.63
C PHE A 85 -3.76 9.22 -7.77
N GLN A 86 -3.85 7.99 -7.27
CA GLN A 86 -2.82 6.96 -7.46
C GLN A 86 -2.53 6.69 -8.95
N LEU A 87 -3.59 6.56 -9.77
CA LEU A 87 -3.43 6.37 -11.21
C LEU A 87 -2.72 7.54 -11.88
N ALA A 88 -3.04 8.77 -11.48
CA ALA A 88 -2.38 9.97 -11.98
C ALA A 88 -0.88 10.01 -11.59
N LEU A 89 -0.56 9.68 -10.33
CA LEU A 89 0.82 9.62 -9.85
C LEU A 89 1.64 8.54 -10.56
N ASN A 90 1.05 7.35 -10.77
CA ASN A 90 1.71 6.28 -11.52
C ASN A 90 2.04 6.70 -12.95
N LYS A 91 1.08 7.35 -13.65
CA LYS A 91 1.31 7.88 -15.01
C LYS A 91 2.39 8.97 -15.05
N ALA A 92 2.57 9.69 -13.95
CA ALA A 92 3.55 10.75 -13.81
C ALA A 92 4.90 10.27 -13.25
N ASN A 93 5.07 8.97 -12.97
CA ASN A 93 6.24 8.39 -12.30
C ASN A 93 6.52 8.98 -10.89
N LEU A 94 5.46 9.37 -10.17
CA LEU A 94 5.51 9.96 -8.82
C LEU A 94 5.04 8.98 -7.72
N GLN A 95 4.97 7.69 -8.02
CA GLN A 95 4.45 6.65 -7.13
C GLN A 95 5.27 6.41 -5.86
N THR A 96 6.54 6.84 -5.84
CA THR A 96 7.44 6.71 -4.68
C THR A 96 7.37 7.89 -3.72
N SER A 97 6.55 8.90 -4.01
CA SER A 97 6.36 10.06 -3.13
C SER A 97 5.71 9.68 -1.80
N TYR A 98 5.96 10.48 -0.77
CA TYR A 98 5.29 10.33 0.53
C TYR A 98 3.77 10.41 0.40
N GLU A 99 3.28 11.31 -0.43
CA GLU A 99 1.85 11.53 -0.71
C GLU A 99 1.22 10.32 -1.42
N ALA A 100 1.95 9.67 -2.32
CA ALA A 100 1.53 8.39 -2.92
C ALA A 100 1.43 7.29 -1.85
N ALA A 101 2.44 7.16 -0.99
CA ALA A 101 2.42 6.17 0.10
C ALA A 101 1.28 6.45 1.11
N HIS A 102 1.01 7.71 1.42
CA HIS A 102 -0.09 8.12 2.30
C HIS A 102 -1.45 7.77 1.68
N ALA A 103 -1.68 8.12 0.41
CA ALA A 103 -2.91 7.77 -0.30
C ALA A 103 -3.11 6.24 -0.34
N LYS A 104 -2.05 5.46 -0.54
CA LYS A 104 -2.09 4.00 -0.46
C LYS A 104 -2.52 3.51 0.93
N LYS A 105 -2.00 4.11 2.00
CA LYS A 105 -2.38 3.76 3.37
C LYS A 105 -3.87 4.00 3.64
N ALA A 106 -4.43 5.10 3.14
CA ALA A 106 -5.87 5.36 3.24
C ALA A 106 -6.69 4.30 2.49
N LEU A 107 -6.26 3.93 1.27
CA LEU A 107 -6.87 2.86 0.49
C LEU A 107 -6.81 1.51 1.22
N ASP A 108 -5.71 1.17 1.88
CA ASP A 108 -5.59 -0.06 2.68
C ASP A 108 -6.57 -0.10 3.86
N VAL A 109 -6.89 1.05 4.48
CA VAL A 109 -7.92 1.11 5.53
C VAL A 109 -9.31 0.88 4.95
N ALA A 110 -9.63 1.43 3.77
CA ALA A 110 -10.89 1.15 3.08
C ALA A 110 -11.00 -0.35 2.72
N GLU A 111 -9.89 -0.93 2.26
CA GLU A 111 -9.50 -2.35 2.37
C GLU A 111 -10.13 -3.11 3.53
N ALA A 112 -9.63 -2.76 4.71
CA ALA A 112 -9.98 -3.44 5.93
C ALA A 112 -11.47 -3.29 6.26
N ILE A 113 -12.09 -2.14 5.97
CA ILE A 113 -13.53 -1.93 6.17
C ILE A 113 -14.32 -2.92 5.31
N PHE A 114 -13.99 -3.03 4.01
CA PHE A 114 -14.66 -3.95 3.09
C PHE A 114 -14.50 -5.41 3.55
N LEU A 115 -13.25 -5.84 3.80
CA LEU A 115 -12.98 -7.21 4.21
C LEU A 115 -13.67 -7.57 5.52
N ARG A 116 -13.73 -6.64 6.48
CA ARG A 116 -14.46 -6.83 7.73
C ARG A 116 -15.95 -7.07 7.48
N LYS A 117 -16.60 -6.24 6.63
CA LYS A 117 -18.01 -6.41 6.27
C LYS A 117 -18.25 -7.78 5.62
N GLU A 118 -17.39 -8.19 4.69
CA GLU A 118 -17.49 -9.50 4.03
C GLU A 118 -17.24 -10.68 4.98
N PHE A 119 -16.31 -10.56 5.92
CA PHE A 119 -16.06 -11.62 6.91
C PHE A 119 -17.18 -11.74 7.93
N LEU A 120 -17.83 -10.64 8.32
CA LEU A 120 -19.04 -10.69 9.15
C LEU A 120 -20.21 -11.33 8.38
N LYS A 121 -20.41 -10.92 7.12
CA LYS A 121 -21.47 -11.46 6.24
C LYS A 121 -21.32 -12.94 5.96
N SER A 122 -20.09 -13.40 5.71
CA SER A 122 -19.77 -14.82 5.47
C SER A 122 -19.70 -15.66 6.74
N GLY A 123 -19.73 -15.03 7.93
CA GLY A 123 -19.54 -15.71 9.21
C GLY A 123 -18.09 -16.10 9.52
N SER A 124 -17.12 -15.74 8.67
CA SER A 124 -15.69 -15.97 8.90
C SER A 124 -15.13 -15.16 10.07
N LEU A 125 -15.78 -14.04 10.42
CA LEU A 125 -15.51 -13.24 11.61
C LEU A 125 -16.73 -13.28 12.53
N LYS A 126 -16.51 -13.67 13.79
CA LYS A 126 -17.58 -13.61 14.80
C LYS A 126 -17.91 -12.16 15.12
N ALA A 127 -19.19 -11.80 15.04
CA ALA A 127 -19.66 -10.48 15.44
C ALA A 127 -19.39 -10.23 16.94
N LEU A 128 -18.95 -9.01 17.25
CA LEU A 128 -18.84 -8.54 18.63
C LEU A 128 -20.25 -8.20 19.16
N PRO A 129 -20.49 -8.29 20.47
CA PRO A 129 -21.71 -7.75 21.06
C PRO A 129 -21.73 -6.22 20.92
N GLU A 130 -22.92 -5.63 20.85
CA GLU A 130 -23.07 -4.19 21.00
C GLU A 130 -22.75 -3.75 22.43
N PRO A 131 -22.15 -2.56 22.64
CA PRO A 131 -21.84 -1.52 21.64
C PRO A 131 -20.48 -1.69 20.93
N ALA A 132 -19.74 -2.77 21.19
CA ALA A 132 -18.36 -2.95 20.74
C ALA A 132 -18.26 -3.13 19.21
N ALA A 133 -19.26 -3.75 18.58
CA ALA A 133 -19.33 -3.87 17.12
C ALA A 133 -19.42 -2.49 16.46
N SER A 134 -20.39 -1.66 16.86
CA SER A 134 -20.53 -0.29 16.36
C SER A 134 -19.29 0.57 16.61
N ALA A 135 -18.65 0.44 17.77
CA ALA A 135 -17.41 1.17 18.08
C ALA A 135 -16.26 0.76 17.16
N ALA A 136 -16.09 -0.55 16.89
CA ALA A 136 -15.07 -1.04 15.98
C ALA A 136 -15.27 -0.49 14.57
N ASP A 137 -16.49 -0.52 14.04
CA ASP A 137 -16.78 -0.05 12.68
C ASP A 137 -16.51 1.46 12.53
N ARG A 138 -16.84 2.26 13.56
CA ARG A 138 -16.48 3.69 13.61
C ARG A 138 -14.98 3.92 13.60
N ILE A 139 -14.20 3.14 14.35
CA ILE A 139 -12.73 3.32 14.41
C ILE A 139 -12.09 3.17 13.02
N TYR A 140 -12.54 2.21 12.22
CA TYR A 140 -12.02 2.06 10.86
C TYR A 140 -12.39 3.24 9.96
N LEU A 141 -13.66 3.67 10.00
CA LEU A 141 -14.13 4.81 9.20
C LEU A 141 -13.44 6.12 9.60
N ASP A 142 -13.30 6.38 10.91
CA ASP A 142 -12.60 7.54 11.43
C ASP A 142 -11.13 7.54 11.04
N SER A 143 -10.48 6.37 11.07
CA SER A 143 -9.08 6.23 10.64
C SER A 143 -8.92 6.55 9.15
N PHE A 144 -9.83 6.05 8.32
CA PHE A 144 -9.85 6.38 6.89
C PHE A 144 -10.03 7.89 6.66
N ASN A 145 -11.00 8.49 7.34
CA ASN A 145 -11.29 9.92 7.20
C ASN A 145 -10.10 10.78 7.62
N ARG A 146 -9.46 10.46 8.75
CA ARG A 146 -8.27 11.17 9.22
C ARG A 146 -7.10 11.10 8.24
N LEU A 147 -6.87 9.95 7.60
CA LEU A 147 -5.83 9.81 6.58
C LEU A 147 -6.17 10.63 5.32
N TYR A 148 -7.42 10.58 4.86
CA TYR A 148 -7.86 11.39 3.72
C TYR A 148 -7.72 12.89 4.01
N ASP A 149 -8.24 13.36 5.14
CA ASP A 149 -8.25 14.78 5.51
C ASP A 149 -6.82 15.29 5.75
N GLY A 150 -5.97 14.47 6.36
CA GLY A 150 -4.55 14.77 6.57
C GLY A 150 -3.80 14.93 5.24
N LEU A 151 -4.03 14.03 4.28
CA LEU A 151 -3.45 14.14 2.95
C LEU A 151 -3.96 15.37 2.20
N GLU A 152 -5.27 15.62 2.25
CA GLU A 152 -5.89 16.78 1.61
C GLU A 152 -5.31 18.08 2.14
N LYS A 153 -5.11 18.18 3.46
CA LYS A 153 -4.46 19.32 4.09
C LYS A 153 -3.04 19.54 3.55
N VAL A 154 -2.21 18.50 3.53
CA VAL A 154 -0.82 18.59 3.04
C VAL A 154 -0.77 19.03 1.57
N LEU A 155 -1.68 18.55 0.74
CA LEU A 155 -1.75 18.88 -0.69
C LEU A 155 -2.41 20.24 -0.98
N SER A 156 -3.17 20.78 -0.03
CA SER A 156 -3.84 22.08 -0.14
C SER A 156 -3.03 23.24 0.44
N GLU A 157 -2.02 22.94 1.27
CA GLU A 157 -1.09 23.95 1.77
C GLU A 157 -0.32 24.58 0.58
N PRO A 158 -0.18 25.92 0.55
CA PRO A 158 0.49 26.59 -0.56
C PRO A 158 1.91 26.04 -0.70
N ALA A 159 2.16 25.37 -1.83
CA ALA A 159 3.40 24.64 -2.11
C ALA A 159 4.62 25.53 -1.82
N ARG A 160 5.26 25.30 -0.68
CA ARG A 160 6.40 26.10 -0.22
C ARG A 160 7.60 25.75 -1.09
N LYS A 161 7.90 26.59 -2.08
CA LYS A 161 9.12 26.62 -2.95
C LYS A 161 9.51 25.31 -3.68
N ASP A 162 8.86 24.19 -3.42
CA ASP A 162 9.18 22.86 -3.96
C ASP A 162 8.33 22.56 -5.22
N PRO A 163 8.95 22.47 -6.41
CA PRO A 163 8.26 22.16 -7.67
C PRO A 163 7.52 20.81 -7.64
N SER A 164 8.06 19.80 -6.95
CA SER A 164 7.47 18.46 -6.91
C SER A 164 6.16 18.47 -6.13
N LYS A 165 6.09 19.23 -5.02
CA LYS A 165 4.84 19.39 -4.26
C LYS A 165 3.75 20.15 -5.03
N LYS A 166 4.15 21.10 -5.87
CA LYS A 166 3.23 21.81 -6.75
C LYS A 166 2.59 20.87 -7.76
N GLN A 167 3.37 19.96 -8.35
CA GLN A 167 2.86 18.97 -9.30
C GLN A 167 1.90 17.98 -8.62
N LEU A 168 2.20 17.51 -7.41
CA LEU A 168 1.31 16.63 -6.63
C LEU A 168 -0.03 17.31 -6.32
N ALA A 169 -0.01 18.58 -5.88
CA ALA A 169 -1.21 19.37 -5.62
C ALA A 169 -2.07 19.56 -6.90
N GLN A 170 -1.43 19.74 -8.05
CA GLN A 170 -2.13 19.84 -9.34
C GLN A 170 -2.85 18.53 -9.69
N TYR A 171 -2.18 17.38 -9.55
CA TYR A 171 -2.83 16.09 -9.80
C TYR A 171 -4.01 15.85 -8.85
N TRP A 172 -3.85 16.17 -7.56
CA TRP A 172 -4.92 16.09 -6.57
C TRP A 172 -6.15 16.92 -6.96
N GLN A 173 -5.95 18.19 -7.31
CA GLN A 173 -7.04 19.06 -7.74
C GLN A 173 -7.68 18.61 -9.06
N ALA A 174 -6.88 18.12 -10.00
CA ALA A 174 -7.39 17.60 -11.27
C ALA A 174 -8.30 16.38 -11.04
N THR A 175 -7.94 15.48 -10.13
CA THR A 175 -8.75 14.30 -9.79
C THR A 175 -10.00 14.64 -8.98
N GLN A 176 -10.04 15.78 -8.29
CA GLN A 176 -11.27 16.32 -7.69
C GLN A 176 -12.24 16.86 -8.75
N LYS A 177 -11.75 17.46 -9.85
CA LYS A 177 -12.58 18.09 -10.89
C LYS A 177 -13.25 17.09 -11.84
N VAL A 178 -12.65 15.91 -12.04
CA VAL A 178 -13.30 14.79 -12.76
C VAL A 178 -14.64 14.38 -12.10
N ARG A 179 -14.88 14.81 -10.86
CA ARG A 179 -16.07 14.53 -10.03
C ARG A 179 -17.24 15.51 -10.21
N GLN A 180 -17.10 16.59 -10.97
CA GLN A 180 -18.14 17.63 -11.12
C GLN A 180 -18.85 17.63 -12.50
N LYS A 181 -18.60 16.64 -13.35
CA LYS A 181 -19.31 16.47 -14.62
C LYS A 181 -20.17 15.22 -14.59
#